data_AF-A0A349HBP2-F1
#
_entry.id   AF-A0A349HBP2-F1
#
_cell.length_a   1.000
_cell.length_b   1.000
_cell.length_c   1.000
_cell.angle_alpha   90.00
_cell.angle_beta   90.00
_cell.angle_gamma   90.00
#
_symmetry.space_group_name_H-M   'P 1'
#
loop_
_entity.id
_entity.type
_entity.pdbx_description
1 polymer ?
#
loop_
_entity_poly.entity_id
_entity_poly.type
_entity_poly.pdbx_seq_one_letter_code
_entity_poly.pdbx_strand_id
1 'polypeptide(L)'
;MCIRDLVNGVKGFNAVGLPVHLANFAVPAGAGALMTAQLPQADAGNQFNDSYNEPSLYSATTAAEYLAGGGGAVAALNPGVAAPGAGPTFVTGALEAASVLNEWSRRTNAAAGWVTATDWVITFPTKNFYVDNDAGNEFAGRNTGRTNNIAAPGLTAATLAPFSQSFVDTAAATPVRRGQSCDSVSYQLYNREEQRSSALGFSPGGTAQLCYEANVLTFNQGAILNSPIAKSINYPENFTFGWLNVRFIGTNAANRGLPAVGFGITSRDDAGSALLSEAGLYDHSIIRPVAPAP
;
A
#
# COMPACT_ATOMS: atom_id res chain seq x y z
N MET A 1 -12.49 9.85 -0.54
CA MET A 1 -13.32 9.47 -1.71
C MET A 1 -12.45 8.61 -2.61
N CYS A 2 -12.91 7.41 -2.98
CA CYS A 2 -12.12 6.26 -3.42
C CYS A 2 -11.20 6.52 -4.64
N ILE A 3 -9.93 6.14 -4.50
CA ILE A 3 -9.01 5.93 -5.62
C ILE A 3 -8.96 4.41 -5.86
N ARG A 4 -9.52 3.95 -6.98
CA ARG A 4 -9.29 2.60 -7.51
C ARG A 4 -8.29 2.76 -8.66
N ASP A 5 -7.12 2.16 -8.44
CA ASP A 5 -6.05 1.79 -9.39
C ASP A 5 -6.19 2.32 -10.84
N LEU A 6 -5.51 3.43 -11.15
CA LEU A 6 -5.25 3.88 -12.53
C LEU A 6 -3.83 3.42 -12.94
N VAL A 7 -3.67 2.12 -13.22
CA VAL A 7 -2.46 1.63 -13.90
C VAL A 7 -2.80 1.41 -15.38
N ASN A 8 -2.16 2.25 -16.19
CA ASN A 8 -2.45 2.54 -17.59
C ASN A 8 -2.08 1.36 -18.51
N GLY A 9 -3.08 0.69 -19.10
CA GLY A 9 -2.90 -0.11 -20.30
C GLY A 9 -3.01 0.80 -21.53
N VAL A 10 -2.15 0.61 -22.53
CA VAL A 10 -1.94 1.46 -23.73
C VAL A 10 -3.19 1.68 -24.62
N LYS A 11 -4.37 1.20 -24.23
CA LYS A 11 -5.61 1.20 -25.03
C LYS A 11 -6.90 1.43 -24.23
N GLY A 12 -6.85 2.05 -23.05
CA GLY A 12 -8.07 2.36 -22.27
C GLY A 12 -8.69 1.15 -21.55
N PHE A 13 -7.89 0.11 -21.30
CA PHE A 13 -8.22 -1.04 -20.46
C PHE A 13 -7.31 -1.04 -19.23
N ASN A 14 -7.74 -1.65 -18.13
CA ASN A 14 -6.84 -1.88 -17.00
C ASN A 14 -5.69 -2.85 -17.39
N ALA A 15 -4.71 -3.04 -16.51
CA ALA A 15 -3.55 -3.91 -16.74
C ALA A 15 -3.89 -5.39 -17.09
N VAL A 16 -5.16 -5.81 -16.96
CA VAL A 16 -5.65 -7.15 -17.32
C VAL A 16 -6.68 -7.15 -18.46
N GLY A 17 -6.81 -6.05 -19.21
CA GLY A 17 -7.65 -6.00 -20.42
C GLY A 17 -9.15 -5.85 -20.17
N LEU A 18 -9.58 -5.44 -18.97
CA LEU A 18 -10.99 -5.23 -18.63
C LEU A 18 -11.41 -3.77 -18.85
N PRO A 19 -12.66 -3.51 -19.29
CA PRO A 19 -13.20 -2.17 -19.41
C PRO A 19 -13.24 -1.47 -18.05
N VAL A 20 -12.73 -0.25 -18.00
CA VAL A 20 -12.83 0.61 -16.80
C VAL A 20 -14.14 1.40 -16.90
N HIS A 21 -15.04 1.22 -15.93
CA HIS A 21 -16.27 2.02 -15.83
C HIS A 21 -16.08 3.16 -14.82
N LEU A 22 -16.59 4.33 -15.18
CA LEU A 22 -16.51 5.56 -14.38
C LEU A 22 -17.88 5.89 -13.81
N ALA A 23 -17.94 6.20 -12.52
CA ALA A 23 -19.18 6.60 -11.85
C ALA A 23 -19.02 7.90 -11.06
N ASN A 24 -20.08 8.73 -11.12
CA ASN A 24 -20.32 9.94 -10.32
C ASN A 24 -19.31 11.09 -10.46
N PHE A 25 -19.39 11.83 -11.58
CA PHE A 25 -18.81 13.17 -11.67
C PHE A 25 -19.89 14.24 -11.44
N ALA A 26 -19.65 15.14 -10.48
CA ALA A 26 -20.40 16.38 -10.36
C ALA A 26 -19.60 17.49 -11.04
N VAL A 27 -20.20 18.15 -12.02
CA VAL A 27 -19.57 19.22 -12.80
C VAL A 27 -20.24 20.54 -12.41
N PRO A 28 -19.54 21.53 -11.84
CA PRO A 28 -20.06 22.89 -11.74
C PRO A 28 -20.29 23.48 -13.13
N ALA A 29 -21.35 24.26 -13.31
CA ALA A 29 -21.73 24.82 -14.60
C ALA A 29 -20.56 25.61 -15.23
N GLY A 30 -20.18 25.23 -16.46
CA GLY A 30 -19.13 25.88 -17.25
C GLY A 30 -17.83 25.07 -17.42
N ALA A 31 -17.68 23.94 -16.73
CA ALA A 31 -16.54 23.03 -16.94
C ALA A 31 -16.95 21.83 -17.82
N GLY A 32 -16.09 21.40 -18.74
CA GLY A 32 -16.25 20.15 -19.48
C GLY A 32 -15.93 18.94 -18.59
N ALA A 33 -16.65 17.83 -18.76
CA ALA A 33 -16.30 16.57 -18.10
C ALA A 33 -15.06 15.97 -18.79
N LEU A 34 -13.97 15.76 -18.05
CA LEU A 34 -12.72 15.17 -18.56
C LEU A 34 -12.18 14.13 -17.57
N MET A 35 -11.75 12.99 -18.10
CA MET A 35 -11.16 11.85 -17.36
C MET A 35 -9.66 11.80 -17.63
N THR A 36 -8.86 11.26 -16.70
CA THR A 36 -7.41 11.19 -16.82
C THR A 36 -6.90 9.81 -17.23
N ALA A 37 -5.85 9.80 -18.04
CA ALA A 37 -4.88 8.71 -18.22
C ALA A 37 -3.48 9.35 -18.22
N GLN A 38 -2.49 8.70 -17.64
CA GLN A 38 -1.11 9.22 -17.55
C GLN A 38 -0.49 9.19 -18.95
N LEU A 39 -0.37 10.36 -19.60
CA LEU A 39 0.14 10.45 -20.96
C LEU A 39 1.67 10.26 -21.00
N PRO A 40 2.19 9.61 -22.06
CA PRO A 40 3.61 9.63 -22.37
C PRO A 40 4.15 11.07 -22.46
N GLN A 41 5.42 11.26 -22.10
CA GLN A 41 6.03 12.60 -22.08
C GLN A 41 6.02 13.29 -23.46
N ALA A 42 6.03 12.52 -24.56
CA ALA A 42 5.95 13.05 -25.92
C ALA A 42 4.56 13.63 -26.27
N ASP A 43 3.53 13.21 -25.54
CA ASP A 43 2.12 13.54 -25.80
C ASP A 43 1.60 14.62 -24.84
N ALA A 44 2.16 14.71 -23.63
CA ALA A 44 1.88 15.72 -22.62
C ALA A 44 2.35 17.13 -23.07
N GLY A 45 1.42 18.10 -23.11
CA GLY A 45 1.69 19.48 -23.54
C GLY A 45 1.88 19.68 -25.05
N ASN A 46 1.73 18.63 -25.87
CA ASN A 46 1.87 18.68 -27.32
C ASN A 46 0.55 18.35 -28.04
N GLN A 47 0.06 17.11 -27.93
CA GLN A 47 -1.24 16.71 -28.51
C GLN A 47 -2.39 16.80 -27.51
N PHE A 48 -2.07 16.77 -26.22
CA PHE A 48 -3.04 16.87 -25.13
C PHE A 48 -2.55 17.88 -24.10
N ASN A 49 -3.47 18.67 -23.56
CA ASN A 49 -3.18 19.55 -22.44
C ASN A 49 -3.43 18.80 -21.13
N ASP A 50 -2.56 19.03 -20.14
CA ASP A 50 -2.77 18.57 -18.78
C ASP A 50 -4.13 19.11 -18.28
N SER A 51 -4.96 18.24 -17.71
CA SER A 51 -6.26 18.67 -17.20
C SER A 51 -6.06 19.53 -15.96
N TYR A 52 -6.78 20.66 -15.84
CA TYR A 52 -6.82 21.41 -14.57
C TYR A 52 -7.39 20.54 -13.41
N ASN A 53 -8.12 19.48 -13.76
CA ASN A 53 -8.62 18.47 -12.84
C ASN A 53 -7.74 17.22 -12.82
N GLU A 54 -6.46 17.29 -13.18
CA GLU A 54 -5.53 16.20 -12.88
C GLU A 54 -5.53 15.98 -11.37
N PRO A 55 -6.13 14.88 -10.87
CA PRO A 55 -5.91 14.46 -9.50
C PRO A 55 -4.54 13.80 -9.53
N SER A 56 -3.50 14.61 -9.68
CA SER A 56 -2.16 14.18 -9.36
C SER A 56 -2.09 14.16 -7.84
N LEU A 57 -1.31 13.21 -7.30
CA LEU A 57 -0.94 13.29 -5.90
C LEU A 57 -0.32 14.65 -5.58
N TYR A 58 0.32 15.32 -6.54
CA TYR A 58 0.87 16.67 -6.43
C TYR A 58 -0.17 17.79 -6.25
N SER A 59 -1.42 17.57 -6.69
CA SER A 59 -2.53 18.54 -6.65
C SER A 59 -3.21 18.62 -5.27
N ALA A 60 -2.84 17.77 -4.31
CA ALA A 60 -3.44 17.82 -2.97
C ALA A 60 -2.98 19.09 -2.22
N THR A 61 -3.95 19.91 -1.81
CA THR A 61 -3.72 21.16 -1.06
C THR A 61 -4.32 21.13 0.35
N THR A 62 -5.14 20.13 0.66
CA THR A 62 -5.76 19.95 1.98
C THR A 62 -4.83 19.14 2.87
N ALA A 63 -4.64 19.60 4.11
CA ALA A 63 -3.90 18.86 5.13
C ALA A 63 -4.50 17.46 5.36
N ALA A 64 -3.65 16.50 5.70
CA ALA A 64 -4.10 15.20 6.16
C ALA A 64 -4.87 15.35 7.47
N GLU A 65 -6.06 14.74 7.56
CA GLU A 65 -6.87 14.76 8.78
C GLU A 65 -7.52 13.39 9.00
N TYR A 66 -7.62 13.00 10.27
CA TYR A 66 -8.40 11.86 10.72
C TYR A 66 -9.50 12.32 11.65
N LEU A 67 -10.67 11.70 11.59
CA LEU A 67 -11.72 11.92 12.57
C LEU A 67 -11.52 10.93 13.72
N ALA A 68 -11.21 11.44 14.91
CA ALA A 68 -11.20 10.64 16.14
C ALA A 68 -12.43 10.98 16.98
N GLY A 69 -13.24 9.96 17.27
CA GLY A 69 -14.37 10.08 18.19
C GLY A 69 -13.94 9.84 19.63
N GLY A 70 -14.21 10.77 20.53
CA GLY A 70 -14.02 10.60 21.97
C GLY A 70 -14.95 11.49 22.78
N GLY A 71 -15.85 10.90 23.57
CA GLY A 71 -16.56 11.57 24.66
C GLY A 71 -17.45 12.79 24.28
N GLY A 72 -18.00 12.82 23.06
CA GLY A 72 -19.04 13.80 22.68
C GLY A 72 -18.66 14.79 21.57
N ALA A 73 -17.38 14.87 21.17
CA ALA A 73 -16.95 15.64 20.01
C ALA A 73 -16.09 14.79 19.07
N VAL A 74 -16.28 14.97 17.76
CA VAL A 74 -15.37 14.44 16.74
C VAL A 74 -14.23 15.43 16.58
N ALA A 75 -13.01 15.04 16.96
CA ALA A 75 -11.83 15.86 16.75
C ALA A 75 -11.18 15.50 15.41
N ALA A 76 -10.91 16.49 14.57
CA ALA A 76 -9.99 16.34 13.46
C ALA A 76 -8.55 16.29 14.02
N LEU A 77 -7.93 15.13 13.95
CA LEU A 77 -6.52 14.94 14.32
C LEU A 77 -5.67 15.10 13.08
N ASN A 78 -4.73 16.04 13.12
CA ASN A 78 -3.70 16.15 12.11
C ASN A 78 -2.58 15.14 12.47
N PRO A 79 -2.13 14.28 11.55
CA PRO A 79 -0.97 13.44 11.76
C PRO A 79 0.34 14.19 11.89
N GLY A 80 0.39 15.51 12.07
CA GLY A 80 1.62 16.26 12.31
C GLY A 80 2.73 15.90 11.32
N VAL A 81 2.37 15.71 10.05
CA VAL A 81 3.34 15.50 8.96
C VAL A 81 4.01 16.85 8.72
N ALA A 82 5.10 17.09 9.44
CA ALA A 82 5.88 18.31 9.37
C ALA A 82 6.98 18.18 8.31
N ALA A 83 6.76 18.68 7.09
CA ALA A 83 7.79 19.17 6.15
C ALA A 83 7.14 19.73 4.85
N PRO A 84 7.80 20.66 4.12
CA PRO A 84 7.16 21.63 3.24
C PRO A 84 6.89 21.02 1.86
N GLY A 85 5.66 20.64 1.56
CA GLY A 85 5.38 20.11 0.23
C GLY A 85 3.91 19.86 0.01
N ALA A 86 3.33 20.60 -0.93
CA ALA A 86 2.02 20.31 -1.46
C ALA A 86 2.02 18.93 -2.13
N GLY A 87 0.88 18.25 -2.06
CA GLY A 87 0.65 17.04 -2.83
C GLY A 87 0.79 15.70 -2.09
N PRO A 88 1.70 14.79 -2.51
CA PRO A 88 1.72 13.38 -2.07
C PRO A 88 1.90 13.22 -0.57
N THR A 89 2.47 14.21 0.10
CA THR A 89 2.64 14.27 1.56
C THR A 89 1.32 14.27 2.31
N PHE A 90 0.29 14.96 1.80
CA PHE A 90 -1.03 14.97 2.45
C PHE A 90 -1.75 13.63 2.30
N VAL A 91 -1.69 13.00 1.12
CA VAL A 91 -2.29 11.68 0.94
C VAL A 91 -1.53 10.62 1.73
N THR A 92 -0.20 10.73 1.80
CA THR A 92 0.64 9.87 2.64
C THR A 92 0.23 9.97 4.10
N GLY A 93 0.05 11.18 4.62
CA GLY A 93 -0.46 11.40 5.96
C GLY A 93 -1.86 10.81 6.16
N ALA A 94 -2.80 11.01 5.22
CA ALA A 94 -4.16 10.49 5.35
C ALA A 94 -4.23 8.95 5.36
N LEU A 95 -3.31 8.29 4.66
CA LEU A 95 -3.22 6.83 4.58
C LEU A 95 -2.31 6.23 5.65
N GLU A 96 -1.67 7.04 6.49
CA GLU A 96 -0.64 6.56 7.40
C GLU A 96 -1.21 5.58 8.43
N ALA A 97 -0.55 4.43 8.53
CA ALA A 97 -0.90 3.33 9.42
C ALA A 97 0.33 2.98 10.26
N ALA A 98 0.14 2.87 11.56
CA ALA A 98 1.13 2.32 12.48
C ALA A 98 1.14 0.78 12.41
N SER A 99 -0.02 0.16 12.16
CA SER A 99 -0.16 -1.28 12.00
C SER A 99 -1.39 -1.66 11.18
N VAL A 100 -1.31 -2.82 10.54
CA VAL A 100 -2.43 -3.55 9.94
C VAL A 100 -2.66 -4.82 10.75
N LEU A 101 -3.92 -5.09 11.07
CA LEU A 101 -4.36 -6.24 11.83
C LEU A 101 -5.54 -6.86 11.13
N ASN A 102 -5.67 -8.18 11.25
CA ASN A 102 -6.84 -8.92 10.83
C ASN A 102 -6.78 -10.35 11.38
N GLU A 103 -7.90 -11.04 11.30
CA GLU A 103 -7.93 -12.49 11.47
C GLU A 103 -7.32 -13.20 10.28
N TRP A 104 -6.81 -14.41 10.52
CA TRP A 104 -6.34 -15.28 9.46
C TRP A 104 -6.59 -16.74 9.87
N SER A 105 -6.69 -17.60 8.86
CA SER A 105 -6.73 -19.04 9.08
C SER A 105 -6.02 -19.79 7.98
N ARG A 106 -5.39 -20.89 8.38
CA ARG A 106 -4.77 -21.85 7.47
C ARG A 106 -4.89 -23.25 8.05
N ARG A 107 -5.92 -23.95 7.58
CA ARG A 107 -6.19 -25.35 7.90
C ARG A 107 -6.02 -26.20 6.65
N THR A 108 -5.15 -27.20 6.69
CA THR A 108 -4.84 -28.05 5.52
C THR A 108 -5.44 -29.47 5.63
N ASN A 109 -5.95 -29.86 6.81
CA ASN A 109 -6.53 -31.18 7.02
C ASN A 109 -8.02 -31.23 6.60
N ALA A 110 -8.28 -31.71 5.39
CA ALA A 110 -9.63 -31.86 4.83
C ALA A 110 -10.50 -32.89 5.59
N ALA A 111 -9.90 -33.90 6.23
CA ALA A 111 -10.65 -34.92 6.99
C ALA A 111 -11.37 -34.34 8.22
N ALA A 112 -11.05 -33.11 8.59
CA ALA A 112 -11.65 -32.42 9.71
C ALA A 112 -12.77 -31.43 9.27
N GLY A 113 -13.24 -31.55 8.02
CA GLY A 113 -14.48 -30.96 7.50
C GLY A 113 -14.28 -29.84 6.48
N TRP A 114 -13.26 -28.99 6.64
CA TRP A 114 -12.95 -27.93 5.68
C TRP A 114 -11.49 -27.53 5.80
N VAL A 115 -10.92 -27.13 4.66
CA VAL A 115 -9.61 -26.47 4.58
C VAL A 115 -9.81 -24.97 4.43
N THR A 116 -8.85 -24.20 4.93
CA THR A 116 -8.86 -22.74 4.78
C THR A 116 -7.51 -22.23 4.32
N ALA A 117 -7.53 -21.13 3.58
CA ALA A 117 -6.35 -20.38 3.22
C ALA A 117 -6.64 -18.88 3.43
N THR A 118 -5.60 -18.10 3.67
CA THR A 118 -5.71 -16.65 3.80
C THR A 118 -4.52 -16.01 3.11
N ASP A 119 -4.79 -14.97 2.34
CA ASP A 119 -3.78 -14.06 1.79
C ASP A 119 -4.12 -12.63 2.19
N TRP A 120 -3.11 -11.85 2.55
CA TRP A 120 -3.26 -10.41 2.79
C TRP A 120 -2.52 -9.64 1.73
N VAL A 121 -3.20 -8.68 1.11
CA VAL A 121 -2.58 -7.68 0.24
C VAL A 121 -2.38 -6.41 1.05
N ILE A 122 -1.14 -5.93 1.11
CA ILE A 122 -0.79 -4.65 1.74
C ILE A 122 -0.13 -3.79 0.66
N THR A 123 -0.72 -2.63 0.39
CA THR A 123 -0.23 -1.68 -0.60
C THR A 123 0.18 -0.34 0.01
N PHE A 124 1.12 0.33 -0.65
CA PHE A 124 1.65 1.65 -0.28
C PHE A 124 1.42 2.66 -1.41
N PRO A 125 0.20 3.21 -1.57
CA PRO A 125 -0.22 3.91 -2.79
C PRO A 125 0.58 5.16 -3.17
N THR A 126 1.34 5.72 -2.23
CA THR A 126 2.18 6.90 -2.50
C THR A 126 3.64 6.55 -2.73
N LYS A 127 4.03 5.28 -2.58
CA LYS A 127 5.44 4.84 -2.57
C LYS A 127 6.21 5.27 -3.80
N ASN A 128 5.64 5.06 -4.99
CA ASN A 128 6.27 5.43 -6.25
C ASN A 128 6.71 6.92 -6.29
N PHE A 129 5.91 7.83 -5.72
CA PHE A 129 6.21 9.27 -5.67
C PHE A 129 7.40 9.63 -4.77
N TYR A 130 7.79 8.73 -3.87
CA TYR A 130 8.94 8.94 -2.99
C TYR A 130 10.17 8.20 -3.48
N VAL A 131 9.99 6.97 -3.92
CA VAL A 131 11.09 6.00 -4.06
C VAL A 131 11.52 5.80 -5.51
N ASP A 132 10.72 6.21 -6.49
CA ASP A 132 11.00 6.02 -7.92
C ASP A 132 11.58 7.27 -8.58
N ASN A 133 12.88 7.47 -8.38
CA ASN A 133 13.64 8.62 -8.90
C ASN A 133 14.43 8.30 -10.17
N ASP A 134 13.76 7.67 -11.13
CA ASP A 134 14.31 7.38 -12.44
C ASP A 134 14.03 8.52 -13.43
N ALA A 135 15.01 9.40 -13.61
CA ALA A 135 14.95 10.55 -14.50
C ALA A 135 14.52 10.20 -15.95
N GLY A 136 14.90 9.02 -16.45
CA GLY A 136 14.72 8.59 -17.84
C GLY A 136 13.51 7.70 -18.09
N ASN A 137 12.78 7.29 -17.05
CA ASN A 137 11.58 6.47 -17.18
C ASN A 137 10.34 7.33 -17.03
N GLU A 138 9.54 7.45 -18.09
CA GLU A 138 8.33 8.26 -18.09
C GLU A 138 7.28 7.85 -17.04
N PHE A 139 7.29 6.57 -16.65
CA PHE A 139 6.38 6.03 -15.64
C PHE A 139 6.85 6.28 -14.21
N ALA A 140 8.09 6.72 -14.01
CA ALA A 140 8.64 6.93 -12.69
C ALA A 140 8.02 8.14 -11.98
N GLY A 141 7.79 8.00 -10.67
CA GLY A 141 7.17 9.01 -9.81
C GLY A 141 7.88 10.36 -9.81
N ARG A 142 9.18 10.36 -10.12
CA ARG A 142 10.08 11.51 -10.17
C ARG A 142 10.93 11.51 -11.45
N ASN A 143 10.30 11.30 -12.61
CA ASN A 143 10.97 11.44 -13.90
C ASN A 143 11.26 12.91 -14.25
N THR A 144 12.13 13.17 -15.22
CA THR A 144 12.47 14.54 -15.65
C THR A 144 11.31 15.37 -16.20
N GLY A 145 10.25 14.72 -16.67
CA GLY A 145 9.02 15.40 -17.09
C GLY A 145 8.15 15.86 -15.91
N ARG A 146 8.39 15.36 -14.69
CA ARG A 146 7.68 15.78 -13.48
C ARG A 146 8.57 16.75 -12.71
N THR A 147 8.01 17.88 -12.29
CA THR A 147 8.70 18.97 -11.60
C THR A 147 9.26 18.60 -10.21
N ASN A 148 9.11 17.35 -9.80
CA ASN A 148 9.54 16.79 -8.51
C ASN A 148 10.77 15.85 -8.64
N ASN A 149 11.46 15.83 -9.78
CA ASN A 149 12.66 15.03 -9.97
C ASN A 149 13.84 15.50 -9.10
N ILE A 150 14.64 14.56 -8.61
CA ILE A 150 15.85 14.88 -7.83
C ILE A 150 17.08 14.46 -8.62
N ALA A 151 17.91 15.43 -9.02
CA ALA A 151 19.15 15.16 -9.76
C ALA A 151 20.18 14.40 -8.89
N ALA A 152 20.98 13.55 -9.53
CA ALA A 152 22.07 12.85 -8.86
C ALA A 152 23.30 13.75 -8.70
N PRO A 153 24.04 13.70 -7.58
CA PRO A 153 23.66 13.05 -6.31
C PRO A 153 22.63 13.92 -5.55
N GLY A 154 21.59 13.33 -4.95
CA GLY A 154 20.58 14.17 -4.28
C GLY A 154 19.52 13.50 -3.43
N LEU A 155 19.28 12.19 -3.56
CA LEU A 155 18.35 11.50 -2.66
C LEU A 155 18.91 11.45 -1.23
N THR A 156 18.08 11.85 -0.28
CA THR A 156 18.35 11.79 1.17
C THR A 156 17.25 11.02 1.89
N ALA A 157 17.50 10.59 3.13
CA ALA A 157 16.47 9.94 3.96
C ALA A 157 15.21 10.82 4.11
N ALA A 158 15.35 12.14 4.22
CA ALA A 158 14.22 13.06 4.31
C ALA A 158 13.37 13.08 3.04
N THR A 159 13.99 12.94 1.87
CA THR A 159 13.26 12.89 0.58
C THR A 159 12.57 11.56 0.33
N LEU A 160 13.01 10.48 0.98
CA LEU A 160 12.42 9.14 0.88
C LEU A 160 11.34 8.89 1.93
N ALA A 161 11.36 9.63 3.05
CA ALA A 161 10.41 9.49 4.13
C ALA A 161 8.95 9.52 3.62
N PRO A 162 8.08 8.61 4.10
CA PRO A 162 8.27 7.71 5.24
C PRO A 162 9.01 6.40 4.92
N PHE A 163 9.43 6.21 3.67
CA PHE A 163 10.15 5.01 3.22
C PHE A 163 11.65 5.11 3.48
N SER A 164 12.30 3.95 3.50
CA SER A 164 13.70 3.78 3.88
C SER A 164 14.66 3.62 2.70
N GLN A 165 14.13 3.26 1.52
CA GLN A 165 14.91 2.90 0.35
C GLN A 165 14.30 3.52 -0.92
N SER A 166 15.03 3.41 -2.03
CA SER A 166 14.57 3.85 -3.35
C SER A 166 14.62 2.69 -4.37
N PHE A 167 13.72 2.71 -5.37
CA PHE A 167 13.82 1.83 -6.53
C PHE A 167 15.04 2.19 -7.39
N VAL A 168 15.36 3.47 -7.47
CA VAL A 168 16.56 4.02 -8.10
C VAL A 168 17.29 4.91 -7.10
N ASP A 169 18.51 4.53 -6.75
CA ASP A 169 19.36 5.20 -5.78
C ASP A 169 20.25 6.20 -6.50
N THR A 170 19.86 7.47 -6.41
CA THR A 170 20.62 8.62 -6.91
C THR A 170 21.36 9.36 -5.79
N ALA A 171 21.65 8.70 -4.66
CA ALA A 171 22.57 9.26 -3.67
C ALA A 171 24.03 9.18 -4.17
N ALA A 172 24.31 8.25 -5.08
CA ALA A 172 25.57 8.16 -5.81
C ALA A 172 25.53 9.00 -7.10
N ALA A 173 26.70 9.45 -7.57
CA ALA A 173 26.85 10.16 -8.85
C ALA A 173 26.41 9.31 -10.05
N THR A 174 26.60 8.00 -9.97
CA THR A 174 26.04 7.03 -10.91
C THR A 174 24.81 6.37 -10.27
N PRO A 175 23.59 6.58 -10.80
CA PRO A 175 22.39 5.97 -10.25
C PRO A 175 22.43 4.45 -10.20
N VAL A 176 22.05 3.87 -9.06
CA VAL A 176 21.93 2.40 -8.88
C VAL A 176 20.46 1.98 -8.96
N ARG A 177 20.12 1.11 -9.90
CA ARG A 177 18.75 0.64 -10.14
C ARG A 177 18.51 -0.67 -9.41
N ARG A 178 17.70 -0.64 -8.35
CA ARG A 178 17.41 -1.80 -7.48
C ARG A 178 16.12 -2.52 -7.85
N GLY A 179 15.13 -1.80 -8.39
CA GLY A 179 13.81 -2.35 -8.73
C GLY A 179 12.97 -2.78 -7.51
N GLN A 180 13.43 -2.50 -6.30
CA GLN A 180 12.74 -2.78 -5.04
C GLN A 180 13.15 -1.75 -3.97
N SER A 181 12.26 -1.48 -3.01
CA SER A 181 12.47 -0.53 -1.92
C SER A 181 11.91 -1.13 -0.63
N CYS A 182 12.76 -1.78 0.16
CA CYS A 182 12.35 -2.58 1.31
C CYS A 182 12.21 -1.76 2.60
N ASP A 183 10.99 -1.71 3.14
CA ASP A 183 10.70 -1.10 4.43
C ASP A 183 10.51 -2.16 5.50
N SER A 184 11.06 -1.90 6.67
CA SER A 184 11.05 -2.87 7.77
C SER A 184 9.68 -2.91 8.45
N VAL A 185 9.26 -4.12 8.77
CA VAL A 185 8.04 -4.41 9.53
C VAL A 185 8.37 -5.31 10.70
N SER A 186 7.47 -5.36 11.68
CA SER A 186 7.49 -6.40 12.70
C SER A 186 6.12 -7.04 12.75
N TYR A 187 6.06 -8.28 13.20
CA TYR A 187 4.81 -9.00 13.30
C TYR A 187 4.63 -9.67 14.64
N GLN A 188 3.38 -9.76 15.07
CA GLN A 188 2.97 -10.46 16.27
C GLN A 188 1.77 -11.33 15.90
N LEU A 189 1.93 -12.63 16.08
CA LEU A 189 0.92 -13.63 15.80
C LEU A 189 0.28 -14.10 17.09
N TYR A 190 -1.04 -14.21 17.06
CA TYR A 190 -1.85 -14.68 18.17
C TYR A 190 -2.75 -15.81 17.69
N ASN A 191 -2.95 -16.83 18.52
CA ASN A 191 -3.98 -17.83 18.29
C ASN A 191 -5.35 -17.33 18.79
N ARG A 192 -6.37 -18.19 18.75
CA ARG A 192 -7.72 -17.85 19.22
C ARG A 192 -7.80 -17.58 20.71
N GLU A 193 -6.90 -18.16 21.50
CA GLU A 193 -6.77 -17.98 22.94
C GLU A 193 -5.89 -16.76 23.31
N GLU A 194 -5.57 -15.90 22.34
CA GLU A 194 -4.73 -14.70 22.49
C GLU A 194 -3.32 -14.99 23.00
N GLN A 195 -2.84 -16.22 22.85
CA GLN A 195 -1.46 -16.58 23.14
C GLN A 195 -0.57 -16.08 22.02
N ARG A 196 0.50 -15.38 22.38
CA ARG A 196 1.48 -14.86 21.44
C ARG A 196 2.47 -15.94 21.00
N SER A 197 2.73 -16.04 19.70
CA SER A 197 3.80 -16.91 19.19
C SER A 197 5.18 -16.33 19.51
N SER A 198 6.10 -17.19 19.98
CA SER A 198 7.52 -16.87 20.16
C SER A 198 8.38 -17.19 18.92
N ALA A 199 7.83 -17.91 17.94
CA ALA A 199 8.52 -18.35 16.73
C ALA A 199 7.89 -17.69 15.51
N LEU A 200 8.53 -16.62 15.03
CA LEU A 200 8.03 -15.76 13.99
C LEU A 200 9.15 -15.52 12.97
N GLY A 201 8.94 -16.00 11.74
CA GLY A 201 9.89 -15.92 10.63
C GLY A 201 9.17 -15.80 9.28
N PHE A 202 9.67 -14.93 8.40
CA PHE A 202 9.31 -14.96 6.98
C PHE A 202 10.02 -16.13 6.30
N SER A 203 9.31 -16.86 5.42
CA SER A 203 9.90 -17.88 4.57
C SER A 203 10.19 -17.33 3.17
N PRO A 204 11.36 -17.65 2.56
CA PRO A 204 12.56 -18.24 3.20
C PRO A 204 13.26 -17.20 4.08
N GLY A 205 13.89 -17.64 5.19
CA GLY A 205 14.39 -16.80 6.29
C GLY A 205 14.99 -15.44 5.90
N GLY A 206 14.74 -14.41 6.73
CA GLY A 206 15.26 -13.06 6.54
C GLY A 206 14.64 -12.03 7.50
N THR A 207 15.10 -10.78 7.39
CA THR A 207 14.47 -9.65 8.09
C THR A 207 13.10 -9.35 7.50
N ALA A 208 12.18 -9.01 8.39
CA ALA A 208 10.80 -8.71 8.09
C ALA A 208 10.67 -7.41 7.28
N GLN A 209 10.40 -7.51 5.97
CA GLN A 209 10.36 -6.34 5.09
C GLN A 209 9.29 -6.45 4.00
N LEU A 210 8.74 -5.30 3.61
CA LEU A 210 7.82 -5.12 2.49
C LEU A 210 8.47 -4.20 1.45
N CYS A 211 8.72 -4.74 0.26
CA CYS A 211 9.63 -4.13 -0.72
C CYS A 211 8.95 -3.42 -1.88
N TYR A 212 7.69 -3.75 -2.13
CA TYR A 212 6.98 -3.27 -3.30
C TYR A 212 5.89 -2.30 -2.89
N GLU A 213 5.29 -1.65 -3.88
CA GLU A 213 4.08 -0.87 -3.69
C GLU A 213 2.89 -1.77 -3.41
N ALA A 214 2.83 -2.98 -3.97
CA ALA A 214 1.87 -4.01 -3.61
C ALA A 214 2.60 -5.25 -3.10
N ASN A 215 2.28 -5.66 -1.88
CA ASN A 215 2.89 -6.80 -1.22
C ASN A 215 1.81 -7.82 -0.88
N VAL A 216 2.13 -9.10 -1.02
CA VAL A 216 1.23 -10.20 -0.65
C VAL A 216 1.86 -10.99 0.49
N LEU A 217 1.12 -11.16 1.57
CA LEU A 217 1.45 -12.04 2.68
C LEU A 217 0.57 -13.29 2.58
N THR A 218 1.18 -14.45 2.68
CA THR A 218 0.49 -15.74 2.69
C THR A 218 0.81 -16.46 3.99
N PHE A 219 0.00 -17.43 4.39
CA PHE A 219 0.22 -18.17 5.64
C PHE A 219 0.56 -19.62 5.32
N ASN A 220 1.77 -20.05 5.70
CA ASN A 220 2.33 -21.37 5.40
C ASN A 220 2.10 -21.78 3.93
N GLN A 221 2.49 -20.88 3.02
CA GLN A 221 2.39 -21.03 1.55
C GLN A 221 0.97 -21.26 1.03
N GLY A 222 -0.05 -20.82 1.78
CA GLY A 222 -1.45 -20.87 1.38
C GLY A 222 -1.87 -19.80 0.40
N ALA A 223 -1.23 -19.76 -0.78
CA ALA A 223 -1.38 -18.71 -1.78
C ALA A 223 -2.69 -18.82 -2.58
N ILE A 224 -3.76 -18.17 -2.11
CA ILE A 224 -5.01 -17.99 -2.86
C ILE A 224 -4.76 -17.18 -4.14
N LEU A 225 -3.99 -16.09 -4.02
CA LEU A 225 -3.73 -15.14 -5.10
C LEU A 225 -2.60 -15.59 -6.03
N ASN A 226 -1.90 -16.68 -5.68
CA ASN A 226 -0.77 -17.23 -6.44
C ASN A 226 0.29 -16.17 -6.83
N SER A 227 0.53 -15.20 -5.94
CA SER A 227 1.44 -14.09 -6.23
C SER A 227 2.90 -14.56 -6.23
N PRO A 228 3.70 -14.28 -7.26
CA PRO A 228 5.10 -14.69 -7.33
C PRO A 228 6.00 -13.93 -6.34
N ILE A 229 5.52 -12.80 -5.80
CA ILE A 229 6.22 -11.97 -4.82
C ILE A 229 5.70 -12.18 -3.39
N ALA A 230 4.85 -13.18 -3.19
CA ALA A 230 4.27 -13.51 -1.90
C ALA A 230 5.35 -13.82 -0.84
N LYS A 231 5.14 -13.29 0.37
CA LYS A 231 5.95 -13.62 1.54
C LYS A 231 5.13 -14.49 2.48
N SER A 232 5.63 -15.69 2.78
CA SER A 232 4.91 -16.62 3.65
C SER A 232 5.27 -16.38 5.11
N ILE A 233 4.25 -16.22 5.95
CA ILE A 233 4.34 -16.25 7.40
C ILE A 233 4.29 -17.71 7.85
N ASN A 234 5.36 -18.18 8.49
CA ASN A 234 5.39 -19.49 9.12
C ASN A 234 4.87 -19.38 10.56
N TYR A 235 4.20 -20.42 11.02
CA TYR A 235 3.60 -20.47 12.35
C TYR A 235 3.65 -21.91 12.90
N PRO A 236 3.68 -22.09 14.23
CA PRO A 236 3.65 -23.41 14.85
C PRO A 236 2.26 -24.08 14.74
N GLU A 237 2.18 -25.40 14.85
CA GLU A 237 0.96 -26.18 14.56
C GLU A 237 -0.28 -25.74 15.37
N ASN A 238 -0.10 -25.21 16.59
CA ASN A 238 -1.19 -24.71 17.44
C ASN A 238 -1.70 -23.31 17.06
N PHE A 239 -1.19 -22.70 15.98
CA PHE A 239 -1.58 -21.38 15.49
C PHE A 239 -2.32 -21.44 14.15
N THR A 240 -3.02 -22.53 13.81
CA THR A 240 -3.72 -22.66 12.51
C THR A 240 -4.84 -21.63 12.26
N PHE A 241 -5.23 -20.87 13.28
CA PHE A 241 -6.19 -19.77 13.22
C PHE A 241 -5.92 -18.76 14.34
N GLY A 242 -6.23 -17.50 14.08
CA GLY A 242 -6.12 -16.42 15.06
C GLY A 242 -6.02 -15.07 14.38
N TRP A 243 -5.17 -14.19 14.90
CA TRP A 243 -4.96 -12.87 14.32
C TRP A 243 -3.48 -12.53 14.22
N LEU A 244 -3.15 -11.66 13.28
CA LEU A 244 -1.80 -11.17 13.06
C LEU A 244 -1.83 -9.64 13.16
N ASN A 245 -0.83 -9.08 13.83
CA ASN A 245 -0.55 -7.65 13.79
C ASN A 245 0.76 -7.45 13.03
N VAL A 246 0.70 -6.71 11.93
CA VAL A 246 1.85 -6.23 11.16
C VAL A 246 2.08 -4.76 11.52
N ARG A 247 3.14 -4.49 12.29
CA ARG A 247 3.55 -3.14 12.68
C ARG A 247 4.61 -2.60 11.72
N PHE A 248 4.34 -1.42 11.17
CA PHE A 248 5.28 -0.73 10.29
C PHE A 248 6.32 0.07 11.07
N ILE A 249 7.56 0.01 10.63
CA ILE A 249 8.68 0.77 11.18
C ILE A 249 9.05 1.84 10.16
N GLY A 250 8.43 3.03 10.27
CA GLY A 250 8.72 4.17 9.39
C GLY A 250 10.10 4.76 9.68
N THR A 251 10.64 5.55 8.75
CA THR A 251 11.94 6.25 8.90
C THR A 251 11.81 7.72 9.27
N ASN A 252 10.60 8.26 9.37
CA ASN A 252 10.40 9.66 9.73
C ASN A 252 10.71 9.92 11.22
N ALA A 253 11.19 11.11 11.55
CA ALA A 253 11.58 11.48 12.92
C ALA A 253 10.43 11.38 13.94
N ALA A 254 9.18 11.34 13.48
CA ALA A 254 7.99 11.16 14.30
C ALA A 254 7.51 9.69 14.39
N ASN A 255 8.20 8.74 13.75
CA ASN A 255 7.90 7.30 13.72
C ASN A 255 6.41 6.96 13.50
N ARG A 256 5.82 7.61 12.50
CA ARG A 256 4.38 7.58 12.25
C ARG A 256 3.92 6.40 11.38
N GLY A 257 4.79 5.47 10.98
CA GLY A 257 4.39 4.26 10.23
C GLY A 257 4.49 4.44 8.72
N LEU A 258 3.64 3.76 7.94
CA LEU A 258 3.65 3.76 6.47
C LEU A 258 2.24 4.00 5.90
N PRO A 259 2.10 4.58 4.69
CA PRO A 259 0.80 4.83 4.06
C PRO A 259 0.18 3.53 3.54
N ALA A 260 -0.29 2.67 4.45
CA ALA A 260 -0.69 1.31 4.15
C ALA A 260 -2.22 1.18 3.98
N VAL A 261 -2.63 0.54 2.90
CA VAL A 261 -4.02 0.08 2.66
C VAL A 261 -4.01 -1.35 2.10
N GLY A 262 -5.18 -1.89 1.82
CA GLY A 262 -5.32 -3.21 1.19
C GLY A 262 -6.44 -4.02 1.82
N PHE A 263 -6.39 -5.32 1.62
CA PHE A 263 -7.44 -6.24 2.04
C PHE A 263 -6.86 -7.61 2.44
N GLY A 264 -7.62 -8.35 3.23
CA GLY A 264 -7.46 -9.79 3.40
C GLY A 264 -8.47 -10.54 2.54
N ILE A 265 -8.07 -11.70 2.04
CA ILE A 265 -8.97 -12.67 1.44
C ILE A 265 -8.78 -14.00 2.15
N THR A 266 -9.89 -14.61 2.55
CA THR A 266 -9.89 -15.95 3.14
C THR A 266 -10.83 -16.84 2.34
N SER A 267 -10.34 -18.00 1.93
CA SER A 267 -11.15 -19.03 1.32
C SER A 267 -11.36 -20.19 2.29
N ARG A 268 -12.53 -20.81 2.16
CA ARG A 268 -12.89 -22.05 2.82
C ARG A 268 -13.36 -23.01 1.75
N ASP A 269 -12.73 -24.17 1.71
CA ASP A 269 -13.05 -25.21 0.75
C ASP A 269 -13.40 -26.51 1.48
N ASP A 270 -14.45 -27.17 1.03
CA ASP A 270 -14.90 -28.46 1.54
C ASP A 270 -14.70 -29.51 0.44
N ALA A 271 -13.52 -30.11 0.43
CA ALA A 271 -13.15 -31.14 -0.54
C ALA A 271 -13.99 -32.43 -0.43
N GLY A 272 -14.87 -32.55 0.57
CA GLY A 272 -15.60 -33.77 0.90
C GLY A 272 -17.13 -33.69 0.79
N SER A 273 -17.73 -32.53 0.50
CA SER A 273 -19.19 -32.40 0.43
C SER A 273 -19.68 -31.44 -0.67
N ALA A 274 -21.00 -31.47 -0.95
CA ALA A 274 -21.66 -30.54 -1.86
C ALA A 274 -21.93 -29.14 -1.24
N LEU A 275 -21.34 -28.85 -0.07
CA LEU A 275 -21.37 -27.51 0.51
C LEU A 275 -20.57 -26.53 -0.35
N LEU A 276 -20.97 -25.26 -0.32
CA LEU A 276 -20.37 -24.21 -1.13
C LEU A 276 -18.95 -23.90 -0.63
N SER A 277 -17.95 -24.05 -1.50
CA SER A 277 -16.66 -23.37 -1.32
C SER A 277 -16.89 -21.87 -1.36
N GLU A 278 -16.45 -21.17 -0.31
CA GLU A 278 -16.71 -19.75 -0.12
C GLU A 278 -15.41 -18.97 0.02
N ALA A 279 -15.44 -17.69 -0.38
CA ALA A 279 -14.34 -16.77 -0.17
C ALA A 279 -14.88 -15.42 0.27
N GLY A 280 -14.25 -14.84 1.29
CA GLY A 280 -14.57 -13.51 1.80
C GLY A 280 -13.39 -12.58 1.59
N LEU A 281 -13.67 -11.38 1.10
CA LEU A 281 -12.72 -10.27 1.06
C LEU A 281 -13.14 -9.25 2.13
N TYR A 282 -12.16 -8.77 2.90
CA TYR A 282 -12.38 -7.81 3.97
C TYR A 282 -11.23 -6.80 4.03
N ASP A 283 -11.54 -5.57 4.41
CA ASP A 283 -10.53 -4.54 4.58
C ASP A 283 -9.63 -4.83 5.78
N HIS A 284 -8.44 -4.25 5.78
CA HIS A 284 -7.55 -4.29 6.94
C HIS A 284 -8.07 -3.43 8.09
N SER A 285 -8.01 -3.98 9.31
CA SER A 285 -8.13 -3.16 10.51
C SER A 285 -6.83 -2.39 10.70
N ILE A 286 -6.91 -1.06 10.79
CA ILE A 286 -5.74 -0.18 10.82
C ILE A 286 -5.62 0.50 12.19
N ILE A 287 -4.44 0.43 12.80
CA ILE A 287 -4.09 1.32 13.90
C ILE A 287 -3.42 2.55 13.31
N ARG A 288 -4.00 3.72 13.58
CA ARG A 288 -3.44 5.01 13.14
C ARG A 288 -2.30 5.46 14.07
N PRO A 289 -1.36 6.26 13.57
CA PRO A 289 -0.26 6.79 14.36
C PRO A 289 -0.81 7.88 15.27
N VAL A 290 -0.54 7.79 16.57
CA VAL A 290 -0.91 8.84 17.52
C VAL A 290 0.09 9.98 17.33
N ALA A 291 -0.38 11.20 17.06
CA ALA A 291 0.51 12.36 17.09
C ALA A 291 1.07 12.53 18.50
N PRO A 292 2.37 12.87 18.67
CA PRO A 292 2.87 13.32 19.96
C PRO A 292 1.94 14.44 20.44
N ALA A 293 1.51 14.38 21.72
CA ALA A 293 0.80 15.48 22.32
C ALA A 293 1.64 16.77 22.15
N PRO A 294 1.01 17.90 21.81
CA PRO A 294 1.72 19.17 21.63
C PRO A 294 2.50 19.59 22.87
#